data_AF-A0A9W4DVA5-F1
#
_entry.id   AF-A0A9W4DVA5-F1
#
_cell.length_a   1.000
_cell.length_b   1.000
_cell.length_c   1.000
_cell.angle_alpha   90.00
_cell.angle_beta   90.00
_cell.angle_gamma   90.00
#
_symmetry.space_group_name_H-M   'P 1'
#
loop_
_entity.id
_entity.type
_entity.pdbx_description
1 polymer ?
#
loop_
_entity_poly.entity_id
_entity_poly.type
_entity_poly.pdbx_seq_one_letter_code
_entity_poly.pdbx_strand_id
1 'polypeptide(L)'
;MPTPADHLALARAESDSSVLQRLARCPYPFVWHALAANPHTPPEALQALSTARDSVWNDNRLLRLLAEHPGANPVVLRAVLDSVAAKLDEGERPYAAVLALADRLELEADEVRRLGTLRGASARLRRLLDLRLSARI
;
A
#
# COMPACT_ATOMS: atom_id res chain seq x y z
N MET A 1 29.02 0.72 -10.12
CA MET A 1 27.83 1.01 -9.30
C MET A 1 26.63 0.39 -9.98
N PRO A 2 25.70 -0.26 -9.26
CA PRO A 2 24.47 -0.75 -9.85
C PRO A 2 23.66 0.42 -10.42
N THR A 3 23.09 0.21 -11.59
CA THR A 3 22.23 1.18 -12.29
C THR A 3 20.80 1.12 -11.75
N PRO A 4 19.95 2.12 -12.03
CA PRO A 4 18.53 2.05 -11.66
C PRO A 4 17.82 0.82 -12.27
N ALA A 5 18.24 0.38 -13.46
CA ALA A 5 17.73 -0.83 -14.09
C ALA A 5 18.15 -2.10 -13.32
N ASP A 6 19.38 -2.15 -12.81
CA ASP A 6 19.85 -3.27 -11.97
C ASP A 6 19.05 -3.37 -10.68
N HIS A 7 18.75 -2.23 -10.03
CA HIS A 7 17.89 -2.19 -8.84
C HIS A 7 16.48 -2.70 -9.12
N LEU A 8 15.90 -2.34 -10.27
CA LEU A 8 14.58 -2.82 -10.68
C LEU A 8 14.58 -4.33 -10.96
N ALA A 9 15.60 -4.83 -11.66
CA ALA A 9 15.74 -6.26 -11.94
C ALA A 9 15.86 -7.05 -10.63
N LEU A 10 16.68 -6.56 -9.70
CA LEU A 10 16.86 -7.19 -8.41
C LEU A 10 15.57 -7.17 -7.59
N ALA A 11 14.86 -6.04 -7.51
CA ALA A 11 13.59 -5.95 -6.78
C ALA A 11 12.51 -6.92 -7.27
N ARG A 12 12.54 -7.32 -8.55
CA ARG A 12 11.57 -8.25 -9.15
C ARG A 12 11.90 -9.72 -8.92
N ALA A 13 13.18 -10.08 -8.96
CA ALA A 13 13.62 -11.47 -9.00
C ALA A 13 14.17 -11.98 -7.66
N GLU A 14 14.60 -11.07 -6.78
CA GLU A 14 15.21 -11.42 -5.52
C GLU A 14 14.19 -11.99 -4.52
N SER A 15 14.64 -12.93 -3.69
CA SER A 15 13.86 -13.52 -2.61
C SER A 15 14.52 -13.36 -1.23
N ASP A 16 15.79 -12.95 -1.18
CA ASP A 16 16.48 -12.64 0.07
C ASP A 16 15.91 -11.37 0.72
N SER A 17 15.32 -11.56 1.90
CA SER A 17 14.71 -10.48 2.68
C SER A 17 15.68 -9.34 3.01
N SER A 18 16.95 -9.63 3.27
CA SER A 18 17.96 -8.61 3.60
C SER A 18 18.28 -7.72 2.40
N VAL A 19 18.31 -8.30 1.20
CA VAL A 19 18.55 -7.59 -0.05
C VAL A 19 17.34 -6.72 -0.38
N LEU A 20 16.13 -7.27 -0.29
CA LEU A 20 14.87 -6.55 -0.53
C LEU A 20 14.68 -5.39 0.47
N GLN A 21 15.02 -5.59 1.75
CA GLN A 21 14.98 -4.55 2.77
C GLN A 21 15.95 -3.41 2.46
N ARG A 22 17.14 -3.71 1.94
CA ARG A 22 18.09 -2.68 1.51
C ARG A 22 17.58 -1.90 0.30
N LEU A 23 16.94 -2.58 -0.66
CA LEU A 23 16.36 -1.96 -1.85
C LEU A 23 15.20 -1.00 -1.53
N ALA A 24 14.49 -1.20 -0.41
CA ALA A 24 13.45 -0.27 0.03
C ALA A 24 13.98 1.15 0.31
N ARG A 25 15.30 1.31 0.48
CA ARG A 25 15.97 2.60 0.67
C ARG A 25 16.37 3.29 -0.64
N CYS A 26 16.20 2.64 -1.78
CA CYS A 26 16.50 3.24 -3.08
C CYS A 26 15.55 4.42 -3.36
N PRO A 27 16.00 5.49 -4.03
CA PRO A 27 15.17 6.69 -4.28
C PRO A 27 14.24 6.55 -5.50
N TYR A 28 14.04 5.34 -6.02
CA TYR A 28 13.39 5.12 -7.32
C TYR A 28 11.96 4.58 -7.14
N PRO A 29 10.92 5.35 -7.51
CA PRO A 29 9.52 4.93 -7.32
C PRO A 29 9.15 3.62 -8.01
N PHE A 30 9.72 3.37 -9.20
CA PHE A 30 9.50 2.11 -9.92
C PHE A 30 10.13 0.91 -9.22
N VAL A 31 11.17 1.11 -8.40
CA VAL A 31 11.74 0.05 -7.54
C VAL A 31 10.79 -0.22 -6.37
N TRP A 32 10.20 0.81 -5.77
CA TRP A 32 9.18 0.62 -4.72
C TRP A 32 7.97 -0.18 -5.21
N HIS A 33 7.47 0.13 -6.41
CA HIS A 33 6.39 -0.65 -7.03
C HIS A 33 6.79 -2.10 -7.28
N ALA A 34 8.04 -2.35 -7.69
CA ALA A 34 8.53 -3.70 -7.90
C ALA A 34 8.65 -4.47 -6.57
N LEU A 35 9.16 -3.83 -5.51
CA LEU A 35 9.20 -4.42 -4.17
C LEU A 35 7.79 -4.72 -3.65
N ALA A 36 6.87 -3.76 -3.74
CA ALA A 36 5.48 -3.94 -3.31
C ALA A 36 4.69 -4.96 -4.15
N ALA A 37 5.20 -5.40 -5.30
CA ALA A 37 4.63 -6.47 -6.11
C ALA A 37 5.34 -7.81 -5.93
N ASN A 38 6.54 -7.82 -5.33
CA ASN A 38 7.32 -9.03 -5.12
C ASN A 38 6.84 -9.74 -3.84
N PRO A 39 6.27 -10.95 -3.94
CA PRO A 39 5.68 -11.67 -2.80
C PRO A 39 6.68 -12.01 -1.68
N HIS A 40 7.98 -12.00 -1.98
CA HIS A 40 9.05 -12.25 -1.01
C HIS A 40 9.48 -11.00 -0.23
N THR A 41 8.94 -9.83 -0.57
CA THR A 41 9.29 -8.59 0.14
C THR A 41 8.84 -8.67 1.59
N PRO A 42 9.78 -8.53 2.55
CA PRO A 42 9.49 -8.74 3.95
C PRO A 42 8.63 -7.59 4.54
N PRO A 43 7.85 -7.84 5.60
CA PRO A 43 6.97 -6.84 6.20
C PRO A 43 7.68 -5.53 6.59
N GLU A 44 8.91 -5.59 7.07
CA GLU A 44 9.68 -4.40 7.46
C GLU A 44 9.97 -3.50 6.25
N ALA A 45 10.22 -4.08 5.08
CA ALA A 45 10.42 -3.35 3.84
C ALA A 45 9.09 -2.75 3.36
N LEU A 46 7.99 -3.52 3.40
CA LEU A 46 6.66 -3.03 3.03
C LEU A 46 6.20 -1.87 3.93
N GLN A 47 6.47 -1.97 5.24
CA GLN A 47 6.18 -0.91 6.20
C GLN A 47 6.96 0.36 5.85
N ALA A 48 8.26 0.26 5.57
CA ALA A 48 9.06 1.41 5.15
C ALA A 48 8.47 2.08 3.90
N LEU A 49 8.04 1.29 2.91
CA LEU A 49 7.43 1.79 1.68
C LEU A 49 6.07 2.48 1.88
N SER A 50 5.32 2.17 2.93
CA SER A 50 4.02 2.82 3.21
C SER A 50 4.15 4.34 3.39
N THR A 51 5.30 4.81 3.86
CA THR A 51 5.60 6.24 4.08
C THR A 51 6.34 6.89 2.91
N ALA A 52 6.73 6.12 1.90
CA ALA A 52 7.39 6.65 0.72
C ALA A 52 6.44 7.55 -0.09
N ARG A 53 6.99 8.63 -0.67
CA ARG A 53 6.25 9.63 -1.43
C ARG A 53 7.04 10.04 -2.67
N ASP A 54 6.34 10.25 -3.77
CA ASP A 54 6.90 10.76 -5.03
C ASP A 54 5.91 11.67 -5.75
N SER A 55 4.83 11.10 -6.26
CA SER A 55 3.80 11.80 -7.01
C SER A 55 2.47 11.14 -6.74
N VAL A 56 1.37 11.89 -6.88
CA VAL A 56 0.01 11.39 -6.62
C VAL A 56 -0.26 10.05 -7.31
N TRP A 57 0.14 9.92 -8.58
CA TRP A 57 -0.04 8.68 -9.33
C TRP A 57 0.81 7.53 -8.78
N ASN A 58 2.10 7.77 -8.52
CA ASN A 58 3.01 6.74 -7.99
C ASN A 58 2.61 6.30 -6.59
N ASP A 59 2.20 7.23 -5.73
CA ASP A 59 1.81 6.91 -4.36
C ASP A 59 0.50 6.13 -4.33
N ASN A 60 -0.50 6.51 -5.13
CA ASN A 60 -1.78 5.80 -5.20
C ASN A 60 -1.58 4.36 -5.69
N ARG A 61 -0.69 4.16 -6.67
CA ARG A 61 -0.31 2.82 -7.14
C ARG A 61 0.42 2.03 -6.06
N LEU A 62 1.38 2.65 -5.37
CA LEU A 62 2.16 2.00 -4.32
C LEU A 62 1.27 1.55 -3.16
N LEU A 63 0.42 2.43 -2.64
CA LEU A 63 -0.50 2.11 -1.53
C LEU A 63 -1.46 0.97 -1.88
N ARG A 64 -1.93 0.92 -3.14
CA ARG A 64 -2.74 -0.20 -3.62
C ARG A 64 -1.95 -1.51 -3.58
N LEU A 65 -0.73 -1.52 -4.13
CA LEU A 65 0.11 -2.72 -4.14
C LEU A 65 0.40 -3.22 -2.72
N LEU A 66 0.72 -2.30 -1.80
CA LEU A 66 0.97 -2.65 -0.39
C LEU A 66 -0.28 -3.22 0.29
N ALA A 67 -1.48 -2.69 0.02
CA ALA A 67 -2.73 -3.22 0.56
C ALA A 67 -3.08 -4.61 0.00
N GLU A 68 -2.76 -4.86 -1.28
CA GLU A 68 -2.98 -6.14 -1.96
C GLU A 68 -1.89 -7.19 -1.63
N HIS A 69 -0.78 -6.78 -1.00
CA HIS A 69 0.39 -7.64 -0.85
C HIS A 69 0.12 -8.84 0.08
N PRO A 70 0.50 -10.07 -0.31
CA PRO A 70 0.27 -11.27 0.50
C PRO A 70 1.06 -11.26 1.82
N GLY A 71 2.27 -10.69 1.81
CA GLY A 71 3.12 -10.54 3.00
C GLY A 71 2.81 -9.32 3.88
N ALA A 72 1.78 -8.53 3.56
CA ALA A 72 1.42 -7.37 4.40
C ALA A 72 0.72 -7.85 5.69
N ASN A 73 1.45 -7.80 6.80
CA ASN A 73 0.92 -8.12 8.12
C ASN A 73 0.06 -6.96 8.70
N PRO A 74 -0.61 -7.13 9.85
CA PRO A 74 -1.45 -6.07 10.42
C PRO A 74 -0.74 -4.73 10.64
N VAL A 75 0.55 -4.75 10.99
CA VAL A 75 1.36 -3.53 11.20
C VAL A 75 1.54 -2.78 9.87
N VAL A 76 1.88 -3.49 8.79
CA VAL A 76 1.98 -2.92 7.44
C VAL A 76 0.65 -2.37 6.98
N LEU A 77 -0.43 -3.16 7.10
CA LEU A 77 -1.76 -2.77 6.64
C LEU A 77 -2.28 -1.54 7.38
N ARG A 78 -1.96 -1.40 8.67
CA ARG A 78 -2.29 -0.21 9.45
C ARG A 78 -1.50 1.01 9.03
N ALA A 79 -0.20 0.86 8.74
CA ALA A 79 0.60 1.95 8.19
C ALA A 79 0.10 2.41 6.80
N VAL A 80 -0.36 1.47 5.96
CA VAL A 80 -1.01 1.77 4.69
C VAL A 80 -2.35 2.49 4.91
N LEU A 81 -3.15 2.04 5.89
CA LEU A 81 -4.40 2.69 6.27
C LEU A 81 -4.17 4.14 6.69
N ASP A 82 -3.18 4.41 7.54
CA ASP A 82 -2.84 5.77 7.99
C ASP A 82 -2.39 6.65 6.81
N SER A 83 -1.57 6.11 5.90
CA SER A 83 -1.14 6.84 4.70
C SER A 83 -2.27 7.12 3.73
N VAL A 84 -3.22 6.18 3.58
CA VAL A 84 -4.43 6.36 2.78
C VAL A 84 -5.34 7.41 3.40
N ALA A 85 -5.49 7.41 4.73
CA ALA A 85 -6.27 8.40 5.46
C ALA A 85 -5.72 9.82 5.24
N ALA A 86 -4.41 10.01 5.42
CA ALA A 86 -3.75 11.29 5.17
C ALA A 86 -4.03 11.82 3.75
N LYS A 87 -3.89 10.95 2.74
CA LYS A 87 -4.20 11.31 1.35
C LYS A 87 -5.67 11.66 1.12
N LEU A 88 -6.60 10.93 1.72
CA LEU A 88 -8.02 11.28 1.63
C LEU A 88 -8.30 12.64 2.27
N ASP A 89 -7.65 12.98 3.38
CA ASP A 89 -7.80 14.30 4.01
C ASP A 89 -7.21 15.44 3.17
N GLU A 90 -6.12 15.16 2.44
CA GLU A 90 -5.55 16.06 1.41
C GLU A 90 -6.48 16.24 0.20
N GLY A 91 -7.56 15.46 0.09
CA GLY A 91 -8.50 15.48 -1.03
C GLY A 91 -8.11 14.56 -2.19
N GLU A 92 -7.05 13.78 -2.02
CA GLU A 92 -6.62 12.76 -2.98
C GLU A 92 -7.54 11.54 -2.97
N ARG A 93 -7.42 10.72 -4.01
CA ARG A 93 -8.36 9.62 -4.27
C ARG A 93 -7.69 8.26 -4.39
N PRO A 94 -7.02 7.74 -3.34
CA PRO A 94 -6.43 6.40 -3.31
C PRO A 94 -7.49 5.28 -3.18
N TYR A 95 -8.60 5.38 -3.91
CA TYR A 95 -9.79 4.53 -3.73
C TYR A 95 -9.50 3.04 -3.91
N ALA A 96 -8.61 2.68 -4.84
CA ALA A 96 -8.23 1.29 -5.03
C ALA A 96 -7.56 0.71 -3.77
N ALA A 97 -6.71 1.49 -3.09
CA ALA A 97 -6.08 1.07 -1.84
C ALA A 97 -7.12 0.96 -0.71
N VAL A 98 -8.05 1.92 -0.60
CA VAL A 98 -9.16 1.84 0.38
C VAL A 98 -9.97 0.57 0.20
N LEU A 99 -10.33 0.25 -1.04
CA LEU A 99 -11.13 -0.94 -1.34
C LEU A 99 -10.33 -2.23 -1.11
N ALA A 100 -9.03 -2.25 -1.41
CA ALA A 100 -8.16 -3.38 -1.09
C ALA A 100 -8.05 -3.60 0.43
N LEU A 101 -7.87 -2.54 1.23
CA LEU A 101 -7.91 -2.61 2.70
C LEU A 101 -9.26 -3.13 3.20
N ALA A 102 -10.37 -2.79 2.52
CA ALA A 102 -11.69 -3.31 2.84
C ALA A 102 -11.84 -4.82 2.61
N ASP A 103 -10.97 -5.45 1.83
CA ASP A 103 -10.95 -6.91 1.65
C ASP A 103 -9.99 -7.62 2.64
N ARG A 104 -9.20 -6.87 3.42
CA ARG A 104 -8.26 -7.42 4.42
C ARG A 104 -8.94 -7.77 5.73
N LEU A 105 -8.92 -9.05 6.09
CA LEU A 105 -9.48 -9.58 7.35
C LEU A 105 -8.58 -9.29 8.56
N GLU A 106 -7.32 -8.93 8.32
CA GLU A 106 -6.36 -8.55 9.36
C GLU A 106 -6.62 -7.16 9.96
N LEU A 107 -7.55 -6.40 9.37
CA LEU A 107 -8.00 -5.11 9.86
C LEU A 107 -9.45 -5.21 10.31
N GLU A 108 -9.79 -4.55 11.43
CA GLU A 108 -11.16 -4.47 11.88
C GLU A 108 -12.00 -3.64 10.89
N ALA A 109 -13.23 -4.07 10.67
CA ALA A 109 -14.12 -3.40 9.72
C ALA A 109 -14.33 -1.91 10.09
N ASP A 110 -14.41 -1.59 11.37
CA ASP A 110 -14.60 -0.21 11.85
C ASP A 110 -13.38 0.68 11.60
N GLU A 111 -12.18 0.11 11.59
CA GLU A 111 -10.95 0.85 11.33
C GLU A 111 -10.93 1.32 9.88
N VAL A 112 -11.32 0.44 8.96
CA VAL A 112 -11.41 0.73 7.54
C VAL A 112 -12.62 1.62 7.23
N ARG A 113 -13.76 1.43 7.92
CA ARG A 113 -14.98 2.23 7.76
C ARG A 113 -14.73 3.72 8.02
N ARG A 114 -13.84 4.07 8.94
CA ARG A 114 -13.44 5.47 9.21
C ARG A 114 -12.88 6.20 7.98
N LEU A 115 -12.30 5.49 7.01
CA LEU A 115 -11.83 6.13 5.76
C LEU A 115 -12.99 6.77 4.98
N GLY A 116 -14.22 6.26 5.14
CA GLY A 116 -15.41 6.81 4.51
C GLY A 116 -15.87 8.15 5.08
N THR A 117 -15.39 8.57 6.26
CA THR A 117 -15.76 9.84 6.90
C THR A 117 -14.81 10.99 6.55
N LEU A 118 -13.71 10.70 5.85
CA LEU A 118 -12.67 11.67 5.51
C LEU A 118 -13.09 12.56 4.32
N ARG A 119 -12.48 13.75 4.21
CA ARG A 119 -12.89 14.77 3.23
C ARG A 119 -12.87 14.27 1.77
N GLY A 120 -11.85 13.50 1.41
CA GLY A 120 -11.68 12.92 0.07
C GLY A 120 -12.61 11.74 -0.23
N ALA A 121 -13.41 11.26 0.73
CA ALA A 121 -14.27 10.11 0.54
C ALA A 121 -15.55 10.44 -0.25
N SER A 122 -15.51 10.21 -1.57
CA SER A 122 -16.70 10.36 -2.42
C SER A 122 -17.87 9.46 -1.99
N ALA A 123 -19.10 9.85 -2.34
CA ALA A 123 -20.29 9.02 -2.12
C ALA A 123 -20.18 7.62 -2.77
N ARG A 124 -19.53 7.55 -3.95
CA ARG A 124 -19.25 6.27 -4.61
C ARG A 124 -18.30 5.40 -3.80
N LEU A 125 -17.23 5.98 -3.26
CA LEU A 125 -16.28 5.25 -2.40
C LEU A 125 -17.01 4.71 -1.18
N ARG A 126 -17.74 5.56 -0.45
CA ARG A 126 -18.50 5.18 0.75
C ARG A 126 -19.41 3.99 0.49
N ARG A 127 -20.23 4.06 -0.56
CA ARG A 127 -21.12 2.95 -0.94
C ARG A 127 -20.34 1.65 -1.21
N LEU A 128 -19.25 1.71 -1.96
CA LEU A 128 -18.45 0.51 -2.27
C LEU A 128 -17.73 -0.05 -1.04
N LEU A 129 -17.27 0.83 -0.15
CA LEU A 129 -16.66 0.48 1.12
C LEU A 129 -17.64 -0.27 2.01
N ASP A 130 -18.84 0.28 2.20
CA ASP A 130 -19.89 -0.34 3.02
C ASP A 130 -20.30 -1.71 2.48
N LEU A 131 -20.41 -1.83 1.14
CA LEU A 131 -20.73 -3.10 0.48
C LEU A 131 -19.65 -4.17 0.75
N ARG A 132 -18.36 -3.82 0.61
CA ARG A 132 -17.25 -4.78 0.85
C ARG A 132 -17.16 -5.19 2.32
N LEU A 133 -17.26 -4.23 3.23
CA LEU A 133 -17.18 -4.51 4.67
C LEU A 133 -18.36 -5.37 5.14
N SER A 134 -19.55 -5.19 4.57
CA SER A 134 -20.73 -6.02 4.89
C SER A 134 -20.66 -7.43 4.32
N ALA A 135 -19.81 -7.65 3.30
CA ALA A 135 -19.60 -8.95 2.67
C ALA A 135 -18.45 -9.76 3.28
N ARG A 136 -17.76 -9.23 4.32
CA ARG A 136 -16.78 -10.00 5.08
C ARG A 136 -17.52 -11.08 5.88
N ILE A 137 -17.28 -12.34 5.53
CA ILE A 137 -17.82 -13.53 6.22
C ILE A 137 -16.79 -13.99 7.25
#